data_AF-A0A1Y2C4B0-F1
#
_entry.id   AF-A0A1Y2C4B0-F1
#
_cell.length_a   1.000
_cell.length_b   1.000
_cell.length_c   1.000
_cell.angle_alpha   90.00
_cell.angle_beta   90.00
_cell.angle_gamma   90.00
#
_symmetry.space_group_name_H-M   'P 1'
#
loop_
_entity.id
_entity.type
_entity.pdbx_description
1 polymer ?
#
loop_
_entity_poly.entity_id
_entity_poly.type
_entity_poly.pdbx_seq_one_letter_code
_entity_poly.pdbx_strand_id
1 'polypeptide(L)'
;MKVKIKQWNGVAVWRWETKQSSQVDDDDDDVCGICRGPFDGCCPDCKTPGDDCSIVIGECKHVFHMHCLFKWIGSDLSKQLVRYYIER
;
A
#
# COMPACT_ATOMS: atom_id res chain seq x y z
N MET A 1 0.47 7.38 -46.04
CA MET A 1 -0.10 8.60 -45.41
C MET A 1 0.71 8.90 -44.15
N LYS A 2 1.20 10.13 -43.94
CA LYS A 2 2.02 10.50 -42.75
C LYS A 2 1.23 11.47 -41.87
N VAL A 3 0.96 11.07 -40.62
CA VAL A 3 0.30 11.91 -39.62
C VAL A 3 1.36 12.64 -38.81
N LYS A 4 1.15 13.95 -38.54
CA LYS A 4 2.02 14.77 -37.69
C LYS A 4 1.22 15.23 -36.47
N ILE A 5 1.72 14.91 -35.27
CA ILE A 5 1.17 15.43 -34.01
C ILE A 5 1.57 16.90 -33.90
N LYS A 6 0.59 17.79 -33.68
CA LYS A 6 0.82 19.25 -33.58
C LYS A 6 1.16 19.68 -32.16
N GLN A 7 0.52 19.06 -31.17
CA GLN A 7 0.71 19.36 -29.77
C GLN A 7 0.29 18.14 -28.94
N TRP A 8 0.98 17.91 -27.83
CA TRP A 8 0.66 16.88 -26.85
C TRP A 8 0.71 17.49 -25.45
N ASN A 9 -0.35 17.27 -24.66
CA ASN A 9 -0.41 17.67 -23.26
C ASN A 9 -0.60 16.39 -22.44
N GLY A 10 0.44 15.98 -21.74
CA GLY A 10 0.40 14.81 -20.85
C GLY A 10 -0.19 15.16 -19.49
N VAL A 11 -0.92 14.21 -18.90
CA VAL A 11 -1.37 14.24 -17.51
C VAL A 11 -0.93 12.93 -16.88
N ALA A 12 -0.43 12.99 -15.64
CA ALA A 12 -0.02 11.82 -14.89
C ALA A 12 -0.54 11.90 -13.47
N VAL A 13 -0.80 10.72 -12.89
CA VAL A 13 -1.02 10.53 -11.46
C VAL A 13 0.12 9.67 -10.94
N TRP A 14 0.58 9.96 -9.73
CA TRP A 14 1.55 9.08 -9.07
C TRP A 14 0.80 7.87 -8.51
N ARG A 15 1.49 6.73 -8.43
CA ARG A 15 1.05 5.54 -7.73
C ARG A 15 2.24 4.95 -7.00
N TRP A 16 1.99 4.21 -5.92
CA TRP A 16 3.04 3.44 -5.27
C TRP A 16 3.52 2.30 -6.15
N GLU A 17 4.83 2.13 -6.28
CA GLU A 17 5.41 0.96 -6.93
C GLU A 17 5.38 -0.23 -5.96
N THR A 18 4.26 -0.96 -5.95
CA THR A 18 4.13 -2.19 -5.17
C THR A 18 4.42 -3.38 -6.08
N LYS A 19 4.95 -4.48 -5.52
CA LYS A 19 5.13 -5.71 -6.31
C LYS A 19 3.79 -6.37 -6.68
N GLN A 20 2.70 -5.94 -6.04
CA GLN A 20 1.33 -6.38 -6.32
C GLN A 20 0.82 -5.72 -7.62
N SER A 21 1.19 -4.46 -7.89
CA SER A 21 0.81 -3.72 -9.11
C SER A 21 1.57 -4.14 -10.38
N SER A 22 2.36 -5.21 -10.36
CA SER A 22 3.18 -5.65 -11.50
C SER A 22 2.42 -6.52 -12.52
N GLN A 23 1.15 -6.85 -12.24
CA GLN A 23 0.24 -7.42 -13.22
C GLN A 23 -0.64 -6.31 -13.80
N VAL A 24 -0.78 -6.30 -15.12
CA VAL A 24 -1.33 -5.20 -15.92
C VAL A 24 -2.85 -4.99 -15.70
N ASP A 25 -3.49 -5.83 -14.85
CA ASP A 25 -4.93 -6.06 -14.89
C ASP A 25 -5.65 -6.10 -13.53
N ASP A 26 -5.03 -5.77 -12.38
CA ASP A 26 -5.72 -5.78 -11.08
C ASP A 26 -5.66 -4.42 -10.35
N ASP A 27 -6.73 -3.64 -10.49
CA ASP A 27 -6.98 -2.40 -9.72
C ASP A 27 -7.39 -2.68 -8.25
N ASP A 28 -7.67 -3.95 -7.88
CA ASP A 28 -8.20 -4.32 -6.56
C ASP A 28 -7.12 -4.67 -5.50
N ASP A 29 -5.86 -4.85 -5.90
CA ASP A 29 -4.79 -5.31 -5.00
C ASP A 29 -4.00 -4.18 -4.30
N ASP A 30 -4.23 -2.92 -4.65
CA ASP A 30 -3.53 -1.77 -4.03
C ASP A 30 -4.15 -1.33 -2.70
N VAL A 31 -4.53 -2.29 -1.84
CA VAL A 31 -5.15 -2.02 -0.53
C VAL A 31 -4.36 -2.59 0.64
N CYS A 32 -4.38 -1.86 1.75
CA CYS A 32 -3.77 -2.33 2.99
C CYS A 32 -4.53 -3.54 3.55
N GLY A 33 -3.82 -4.67 3.76
CA GLY A 33 -4.42 -5.90 4.29
C GLY A 33 -5.02 -5.80 5.71
N ILE A 34 -4.77 -4.70 6.43
CA ILE A 34 -5.28 -4.45 7.79
C ILE A 34 -6.52 -3.55 7.75
N CYS A 35 -6.41 -2.34 7.19
CA CYS A 35 -7.52 -1.38 7.17
C CYS A 35 -8.39 -1.43 5.90
N ARG A 36 -7.99 -2.22 4.90
CA ARG A 36 -8.65 -2.35 3.59
C ARG A 36 -8.79 -1.04 2.80
N GLY A 37 -8.03 -0.01 3.19
CA GLY A 37 -7.97 1.27 2.48
C GLY A 37 -6.91 1.26 1.38
N PRO A 38 -7.10 2.05 0.30
CA PRO A 38 -6.15 2.13 -0.80
C PRO A 38 -4.82 2.77 -0.37
N PHE A 39 -3.70 2.35 -0.95
CA PHE A 39 -2.37 2.87 -0.62
C PHE A 39 -2.16 4.35 -0.99
N ASP A 40 -2.83 4.84 -2.04
CA ASP A 40 -2.79 6.26 -2.43
C ASP A 40 -3.62 7.15 -1.49
N GLY A 41 -4.39 6.55 -0.58
CA GLY A 41 -5.18 7.22 0.45
C GLY A 41 -4.49 7.23 1.82
N CYS A 42 -5.23 7.64 2.84
CA CYS A 42 -4.82 7.50 4.23
C CYS A 42 -5.65 6.42 4.93
N CYS A 43 -5.12 5.86 6.01
CA CYS A 43 -5.87 4.91 6.84
C CYS A 43 -7.03 5.62 7.56
N PRO A 44 -8.01 4.88 8.11
CA PRO A 44 -9.19 5.46 8.76
C PRO A 44 -8.89 6.37 9.96
N ASP A 45 -7.71 6.21 10.58
CA ASP A 45 -7.28 7.01 11.72
C ASP A 45 -6.54 8.30 11.30
N CYS A 46 -6.21 8.45 10.01
CA CYS A 46 -5.47 9.58 9.45
C CYS A 46 -6.37 10.47 8.59
N LYS A 47 -6.10 11.78 8.59
CA LYS A 47 -6.87 12.76 7.82
C LYS A 47 -6.21 13.16 6.50
N THR A 48 -4.89 13.07 6.43
CA THR A 48 -4.07 13.47 5.27
C THR A 48 -3.22 12.30 4.80
N PRO A 49 -3.22 11.97 3.50
CA PRO A 49 -2.28 11.01 2.92
C PRO A 49 -0.87 11.62 2.82
N GLY A 50 0.14 10.78 2.55
CA GLY A 50 1.54 11.19 2.41
C GLY A 50 2.40 10.80 3.63
N ASP A 51 3.26 11.71 4.09
CA ASP A 51 4.24 11.43 5.17
C ASP A 51 3.59 10.98 6.47
N ASP A 52 2.41 11.52 6.79
CA ASP A 52 1.64 11.16 7.98
C ASP A 52 1.01 9.76 7.89
N CYS A 53 0.95 9.11 6.72
CA CYS A 53 0.37 7.78 6.57
C CYS A 53 1.08 6.97 5.46
N SER A 54 2.40 6.91 5.54
CA SER A 54 3.24 6.23 4.55
C SER A 54 3.01 4.72 4.50
N ILE A 55 3.35 4.11 3.37
CA ILE A 55 3.36 2.66 3.23
C ILE A 55 4.69 2.07 3.70
N VAL A 56 4.62 0.85 4.24
CA VAL A 56 5.77 0.04 4.63
C VAL A 56 5.72 -1.29 3.90
N ILE A 57 6.87 -1.73 3.40
CA ILE A 57 7.02 -2.98 2.65
C ILE A 57 7.90 -3.91 3.48
N GLY A 58 7.35 -5.05 3.90
CA GLY A 58 8.12 -6.07 4.62
C GLY A 58 9.04 -6.85 3.69
N GLU A 59 10.05 -7.54 4.25
CA GLU A 59 10.90 -8.47 3.48
C GLU A 59 10.08 -9.59 2.81
N CYS A 60 8.97 -9.97 3.44
CA CYS A 60 7.96 -10.89 2.89
C CYS A 60 7.13 -10.30 1.74
N LYS A 61 7.42 -9.06 1.32
CA LYS A 61 6.76 -8.31 0.22
C LYS A 61 5.30 -7.93 0.47
N HIS A 62 4.80 -8.07 1.69
CA HIS A 62 3.50 -7.50 2.07
C HIS A 62 3.62 -6.00 2.30
N VAL A 63 2.58 -5.27 1.89
CA VAL A 63 2.50 -3.80 1.96
C VAL A 63 1.38 -3.41 2.92
N PHE A 64 1.66 -2.48 3.83
CA PHE A 64 0.68 -1.94 4.77
C PHE A 64 0.85 -0.44 4.94
N HIS A 65 -0.18 0.27 5.40
CA HIS A 65 0.03 1.59 6.00
C HIS A 65 0.81 1.43 7.30
N MET A 66 1.78 2.32 7.52
CA MET A 66 2.65 2.35 8.68
C MET A 66 1.86 2.31 10.00
N HIS A 67 0.84 3.17 10.14
CA HIS A 67 -0.01 3.20 11.33
C HIS A 67 -0.83 1.93 11.55
N CYS A 68 -1.30 1.32 10.47
CA CYS A 68 -2.03 0.06 10.55
C CYS A 68 -1.12 -1.06 11.06
N LEU A 69 0.12 -1.13 10.55
CA LEU A 69 1.08 -2.13 10.99
C LEU A 69 1.44 -1.96 12.46
N PHE A 70 1.82 -0.75 12.90
CA PHE A 70 2.21 -0.54 14.30
C PHE A 70 1.07 -0.79 15.28
N LYS A 71 -0.15 -0.36 14.94
CA LYS A 71 -1.35 -0.66 15.74
C LYS A 71 -1.60 -2.16 15.82
N TRP A 72 -1.43 -2.88 14.71
CA TRP A 72 -1.63 -4.33 14.68
C TRP A 72 -0.57 -5.08 15.50
N ILE A 73 0.71 -4.74 15.39
CA ILE A 73 1.81 -5.32 16.19
C ILE A 73 1.63 -5.04 17.70
N GLY A 74 1.01 -3.92 18.04
CA GLY A 74 0.64 -3.61 19.43
C GLY A 74 -0.51 -4.47 19.98
N SER A 75 -1.30 -5.12 19.12
CA SER A 75 -2.47 -5.91 19.52
C SER A 75 -2.09 -7.26 20.14
N ASP A 76 -2.91 -7.75 21.07
CA ASP A 76 -2.64 -9.03 21.75
C ASP A 76 -2.71 -10.23 20.80
N LEU A 77 -3.52 -10.15 19.76
CA LEU A 77 -3.59 -11.17 18.70
C LEU A 77 -2.23 -11.33 18.01
N SER A 78 -1.61 -10.23 17.60
CA SER A 78 -0.31 -10.29 16.93
C SER A 78 0.79 -10.83 17.86
N LYS A 79 0.78 -10.47 19.15
CA LYS A 79 1.73 -10.97 20.15
C LYS A 79 1.60 -12.48 20.35
N GLN A 80 0.38 -13.00 20.37
CA GLN A 80 0.12 -14.44 20.47
C GLN A 80 0.59 -15.18 19.21
N LEU A 81 0.30 -14.65 18.02
CA LEU A 81 0.73 -15.24 16.76
C LEU A 81 2.26 -15.24 16.65
N VAL A 82 2.93 -14.11 16.91
CA VAL A 82 4.39 -14.01 16.87
C VAL A 82 5.05 -14.99 17.86
N ARG A 83 4.53 -15.10 19.09
CA ARG A 83 5.03 -16.09 20.06
C ARG A 83 4.91 -17.52 19.53
N TYR A 84 3.75 -17.89 18.99
CA TYR A 84 3.52 -19.22 18.43
C TYR A 84 4.44 -19.56 17.24
N TYR A 85 4.81 -18.57 16.42
CA TYR A 85 5.67 -18.76 15.26
C TYR A 85 7.19 -18.69 15.56
N ILE A 86 7.61 -18.05 16.66
CA ILE A 86 9.03 -17.94 17.06
C ILE A 86 9.44 -19.06 18.05
N GLU A 87 8.51 -19.54 18.89
CA GLU A 87 8.77 -20.60 19.87
C GLU A 87 8.62 -22.02 19.27
N ARG A 88 8.51 -22.12 17.94
CA ARG A 88 8.59 -23.36 17.16
C ARG A 88 9.80 -23.32 16.24
#